data_AF-A0A1B5KVS9-F1
#
_entry.id   AF-A0A1B5KVS9-F1
#
_cell.length_a   1.000
_cell.length_b   1.000
_cell.length_c   1.000
_cell.angle_alpha   90.00
_cell.angle_beta   90.00
_cell.angle_gamma   90.00
#
_symmetry.space_group_name_H-M   'P 1'
#
loop_
_entity.id
_entity.type
_entity.pdbx_description
1 polymer ?
#
loop_
_entity_poly.entity_id
_entity_poly.type
_entity_poly.pdbx_seq_one_letter_code
_entity_poly.pdbx_strand_id
1 'polypeptide(L)'
;MSVLAGLVDAVLDFLSTAIVWTTTRLISRGQQDQHHYPVGRRRLEPVGVLVFSIIMITSFVQVGLESIQRLASPQHDILQLSLPAIVIMLSTIVTKGGCWVWCRMVKNSSVRALAEDAKTDVIFNIGTILFPIVGFYGRIWWLDAAGGLVLSLVVILTWSKTSAHHVRNLTGFSAQPDERNLLLYLTMRFATAIRQIQNLRAYHAGDKLFVEVDIVLSAVTPLKDSHDLSEVLTYFLESVPIVDRAFVHVDYSSYNAPTHMLKQSSS
;
A
#
# COMPACT_ATOMS: atom_id res chain seq x y z
N MET A 1 26.56 -14.43 -16.42
CA MET A 1 25.96 -13.53 -15.41
C MET A 1 24.84 -12.67 -15.98
N SER A 2 25.01 -11.94 -17.09
CA SER A 2 23.95 -11.05 -17.65
C SER A 2 22.63 -11.77 -18.01
N VAL A 3 22.68 -13.00 -18.53
CA VAL A 3 21.46 -13.78 -18.87
C VAL A 3 20.76 -14.33 -17.63
N LEU A 4 21.52 -14.70 -16.59
CA LEU A 4 20.98 -15.19 -15.31
C LEU A 4 20.32 -14.06 -14.51
N ALA A 5 20.92 -12.86 -14.50
CA ALA A 5 20.31 -11.67 -13.90
C ALA A 5 18.99 -11.28 -14.59
N GLY A 6 18.97 -11.24 -15.93
CA GLY A 6 17.74 -10.97 -16.68
C GLY A 6 16.66 -12.06 -16.50
N LEU A 7 17.04 -13.32 -16.29
CA LEU A 7 16.10 -14.40 -16.01
C LEU A 7 15.53 -14.31 -14.58
N VAL A 8 16.35 -13.92 -13.60
CA VAL A 8 15.88 -13.67 -12.22
C VAL A 8 14.92 -12.50 -12.19
N ASP A 9 15.25 -11.38 -12.84
CA ASP A 9 14.34 -10.24 -12.96
C ASP A 9 13.01 -10.62 -13.64
N ALA A 10 13.07 -11.39 -14.73
CA ALA A 10 11.86 -11.88 -15.41
C ALA A 10 11.02 -12.84 -14.54
N VAL A 11 11.64 -13.67 -13.70
CA VAL A 11 10.93 -14.55 -12.76
C VAL A 11 10.31 -13.74 -11.62
N LEU A 12 11.01 -12.72 -11.11
CA LEU A 12 10.49 -11.81 -10.09
C LEU A 12 9.29 -11.01 -10.61
N ASP A 13 9.35 -10.54 -11.86
CA ASP A 13 8.25 -9.84 -12.54
C ASP A 13 7.04 -10.75 -12.79
N PHE A 14 7.31 -12.01 -13.13
CA PHE A 14 6.24 -12.99 -13.30
C PHE A 14 5.58 -13.31 -11.94
N LEU A 15 6.38 -13.48 -10.88
CA LEU A 15 5.90 -13.71 -9.53
C LEU A 15 5.11 -12.50 -9.00
N SER A 16 5.58 -11.28 -9.22
CA SER A 16 4.89 -10.05 -8.80
C SER A 16 3.51 -9.95 -9.46
N THR A 17 3.47 -10.16 -10.78
CA THR A 17 2.24 -10.14 -11.56
C THR A 17 1.28 -11.26 -11.15
N ALA A 18 1.80 -12.46 -10.88
CA ALA A 18 1.01 -13.58 -10.39
C ALA A 18 0.43 -13.33 -8.99
N ILE A 19 1.20 -12.72 -8.07
CA ILE A 19 0.73 -12.35 -6.73
C ILE A 19 -0.38 -11.30 -6.85
N VAL A 20 -0.16 -10.22 -7.60
CA VAL A 20 -1.17 -9.16 -7.79
C VAL A 20 -2.43 -9.73 -8.47
N TRP A 21 -2.27 -10.58 -9.48
CA TRP A 21 -3.40 -11.22 -10.16
C TRP A 21 -4.18 -12.17 -9.23
N THR A 22 -3.49 -13.02 -8.47
CA THR A 22 -4.14 -13.93 -7.52
C THR A 22 -4.84 -13.17 -6.40
N THR A 23 -4.22 -12.15 -5.83
CA THR A 23 -4.84 -11.28 -4.82
C THR A 23 -6.08 -10.60 -5.37
N THR A 24 -6.00 -9.99 -6.55
CA THR A 24 -7.15 -9.31 -7.19
C THR A 24 -8.28 -10.30 -7.50
N ARG A 25 -7.94 -11.50 -7.97
CA ARG A 25 -8.90 -12.57 -8.28
C ARG A 25 -9.56 -13.14 -7.03
N LEU A 26 -8.81 -13.27 -5.93
CA LEU A 26 -9.33 -13.73 -4.63
C LEU A 26 -10.26 -12.69 -3.99
N ILE A 27 -9.93 -11.40 -4.09
CA ILE A 27 -10.82 -10.31 -3.65
C ILE A 27 -12.13 -10.32 -4.44
N SER A 28 -12.02 -10.42 -5.77
CA SER A 28 -13.19 -10.42 -6.67
C SER A 28 -14.10 -11.62 -6.45
N ARG A 29 -13.53 -12.81 -6.17
CA ARG A 29 -14.31 -14.02 -5.84
C ARG A 29 -14.86 -14.00 -4.41
N GLY A 30 -14.16 -13.34 -3.48
CA GLY A 30 -14.56 -13.26 -2.07
C GLY A 30 -15.81 -12.43 -1.80
N GLN A 31 -16.22 -11.55 -2.73
CA GLN A 31 -17.48 -10.80 -2.60
C GLN A 31 -18.73 -11.69 -2.67
N GLN A 32 -18.63 -12.90 -3.23
CA GLN A 32 -19.75 -13.85 -3.32
C GLN A 32 -19.88 -14.74 -2.07
N ASP A 33 -18.88 -14.74 -1.19
CA ASP A 33 -18.73 -15.73 -0.11
C ASP A 33 -18.99 -15.10 1.27
N GLN A 34 -20.17 -14.50 1.43
CA GLN A 34 -20.59 -13.80 2.67
C GLN A 34 -20.65 -14.72 3.90
N HIS A 35 -20.78 -16.04 3.71
CA HIS A 35 -20.88 -16.99 4.82
C HIS A 35 -19.55 -17.14 5.57
N HIS A 36 -18.43 -17.26 4.85
CA HIS A 36 -17.10 -17.36 5.45
C HIS A 36 -16.47 -16.00 5.74
N TYR A 37 -16.79 -14.98 4.93
CA TYR A 37 -16.20 -13.64 5.04
C TYR A 37 -17.31 -12.57 5.00
N PRO A 38 -18.03 -12.35 6.12
CA PRO A 38 -19.20 -11.45 6.16
C PRO A 38 -18.85 -9.97 5.94
N VAL A 39 -17.60 -9.58 6.18
CA VAL A 39 -17.08 -8.22 5.95
C VAL A 39 -16.37 -8.11 4.58
N GLY A 40 -16.38 -9.18 3.79
CA GLY A 40 -15.67 -9.29 2.52
C GLY A 40 -14.16 -9.54 2.68
N ARG A 41 -13.48 -9.68 1.54
CA ARG A 41 -12.03 -9.99 1.47
C ARG A 41 -11.16 -8.81 1.07
N ARG A 42 -11.66 -7.57 1.17
CA ARG A 42 -10.91 -6.34 0.80
C ARG A 42 -9.58 -6.19 1.56
N ARG A 43 -9.49 -6.70 2.78
CA ARG A 43 -8.26 -6.71 3.58
C ARG A 43 -7.13 -7.57 2.99
N LEU A 44 -7.42 -8.45 2.04
CA LEU A 44 -6.38 -9.22 1.34
C LEU A 44 -5.55 -8.34 0.40
N GLU A 45 -6.04 -7.16 0.00
CA GLU A 45 -5.33 -6.24 -0.90
C GLU A 45 -4.01 -5.74 -0.29
N PRO A 46 -3.99 -5.08 0.89
CA PRO A 46 -2.75 -4.66 1.53
C PRO A 46 -1.89 -5.85 1.98
N VAL A 47 -2.48 -7.01 2.28
CA VAL A 47 -1.72 -8.24 2.60
C VAL A 47 -0.97 -8.75 1.37
N GLY A 48 -1.57 -8.73 0.18
CA GLY A 48 -0.89 -9.07 -1.06
C GLY A 48 0.30 -8.14 -1.35
N VAL A 49 0.10 -6.83 -1.14
CA VAL A 49 1.19 -5.83 -1.27
C VAL A 49 2.29 -6.07 -0.23
N LEU A 50 1.94 -6.47 0.99
CA LEU A 50 2.92 -6.79 2.04
C LEU A 50 3.79 -7.98 1.66
N VAL A 51 3.18 -9.09 1.22
CA VAL A 51 3.91 -10.29 0.76
C VAL A 51 4.83 -9.93 -0.41
N PHE A 52 4.31 -9.15 -1.35
CA PHE A 52 5.11 -8.67 -2.47
C PHE A 52 6.32 -7.83 -2.02
N SER A 53 6.10 -6.88 -1.11
CA SER A 53 7.15 -6.03 -0.55
C SER A 53 8.28 -6.84 0.11
N ILE A 54 7.93 -7.92 0.82
CA ILE A 54 8.92 -8.80 1.48
C ILE A 54 9.79 -9.51 0.44
N ILE A 55 9.19 -10.06 -0.62
CA ILE A 55 9.92 -10.73 -1.71
C ILE A 55 10.89 -9.73 -2.35
N MET A 56 10.41 -8.52 -2.68
CA MET A 56 11.25 -7.48 -3.28
C MET A 56 12.42 -7.08 -2.40
N ILE A 57 12.19 -6.85 -1.10
CA ILE A 57 13.28 -6.54 -0.16
C ILE A 57 14.31 -7.68 -0.14
N THR A 58 13.88 -8.94 -0.07
CA THR A 58 14.80 -10.08 -0.04
C THR A 58 15.64 -10.20 -1.31
N SER A 59 15.03 -10.00 -2.49
CA SER A 59 15.75 -10.03 -3.77
C SER A 59 16.80 -8.93 -3.86
N PHE A 60 16.44 -7.69 -3.48
CA PHE A 60 17.38 -6.57 -3.54
C PHE A 60 18.47 -6.62 -2.47
N VAL A 61 18.24 -7.29 -1.34
CA VAL A 61 19.31 -7.62 -0.37
C VAL A 61 20.34 -8.54 -1.01
N GLN A 62 19.92 -9.55 -1.78
CA GLN A 62 20.85 -10.45 -2.49
C GLN A 62 21.69 -9.68 -3.53
N VAL A 63 21.05 -8.78 -4.31
CA VAL A 63 21.75 -7.91 -5.27
C VAL A 63 22.77 -7.00 -4.56
N GLY A 64 22.42 -6.45 -3.40
CA GLY A 64 23.33 -5.65 -2.58
C GLY A 64 24.53 -6.46 -2.08
N LEU A 65 24.32 -7.71 -1.63
CA LEU A 65 25.39 -8.61 -1.21
C LEU A 65 26.32 -8.98 -2.38
N GLU A 66 25.77 -9.26 -3.57
CA GLU A 66 26.58 -9.52 -4.77
C GLU A 66 27.43 -8.29 -5.15
N SER A 67 26.85 -7.08 -5.02
CA SER A 67 27.56 -5.81 -5.28
C SER A 67 28.73 -5.61 -4.30
N ILE A 68 28.54 -5.92 -3.02
CA ILE A 68 29.61 -5.89 -2.00
C ILE A 68 30.69 -6.93 -2.31
N GLN A 69 30.30 -8.14 -2.69
CA GLN A 69 31.24 -9.20 -3.06
C GLN A 69 32.08 -8.82 -4.29
N ARG A 70 31.48 -8.17 -5.28
CA ARG A 70 32.22 -7.63 -6.44
C ARG A 70 33.19 -6.53 -6.05
N LEU A 71 32.80 -5.65 -5.13
CA LEU A 71 33.69 -4.59 -4.63
C LEU A 71 34.87 -5.14 -3.82
N ALA A 72 34.68 -6.26 -3.12
CA ALA A 72 35.71 -6.94 -2.35
C ALA A 72 36.56 -7.93 -3.17
N SER A 73 36.15 -8.26 -4.40
CA SER A 73 36.86 -9.21 -5.26
C SER A 73 38.10 -8.57 -5.87
N PRO A 74 39.26 -9.26 -5.90
CA PRO A 74 40.49 -8.76 -6.51
C PRO A 74 40.45 -8.72 -8.06
N GLN A 75 39.39 -9.22 -8.70
CA GLN A 75 39.19 -9.16 -10.15
C GLN A 75 38.46 -7.88 -10.55
N HIS A 76 39.24 -6.91 -11.02
CA HIS A 76 38.77 -5.59 -11.48
C HIS A 76 38.35 -5.63 -12.96
N ASP A 77 37.45 -6.55 -13.32
CA ASP A 77 36.97 -6.63 -14.69
C ASP A 77 36.02 -5.48 -15.00
N ILE A 78 36.42 -4.62 -15.94
CA ILE A 78 35.55 -3.59 -16.49
C ILE A 78 34.47 -4.31 -17.29
N LEU A 79 33.25 -4.33 -16.77
CA LEU A 79 32.09 -4.93 -17.44
C LEU A 79 31.87 -4.25 -18.80
N GLN A 80 32.25 -4.96 -19.86
CA GLN A 80 31.78 -4.62 -21.20
C GLN A 80 30.32 -5.05 -21.30
N LEU A 81 29.41 -4.08 -21.31
CA LEU A 81 28.03 -4.36 -21.68
C LEU A 81 28.02 -4.89 -23.11
N SER A 82 27.65 -6.15 -23.25
CA SER A 82 27.40 -6.73 -24.56
C SER A 82 26.15 -6.09 -25.16
N LEU A 83 26.17 -5.83 -26.47
CA LEU A 83 25.03 -5.33 -27.23
C LEU A 83 23.68 -6.02 -26.90
N PRO A 84 23.62 -7.35 -26.68
CA PRO A 84 22.41 -8.04 -26.26
C PRO A 84 21.88 -7.58 -24.89
N ALA A 85 22.76 -7.30 -23.92
CA ALA A 85 22.35 -6.85 -22.58
C ALA A 85 21.69 -5.47 -22.64
N ILE A 86 22.25 -4.55 -23.43
CA ILE A 86 21.69 -3.20 -23.64
C ILE A 86 20.30 -3.28 -24.27
N VAL A 87 20.11 -4.16 -25.26
CA VAL A 87 18.81 -4.35 -25.93
C VAL A 87 17.76 -4.93 -24.98
N ILE A 88 18.13 -5.89 -24.12
CA ILE A 88 17.22 -6.46 -23.11
C ILE A 88 16.84 -5.41 -22.06
N MET A 89 17.79 -4.60 -21.59
CA MET A 89 17.50 -3.56 -20.60
C MET A 89 16.68 -2.39 -21.19
N LEU A 90 16.87 -2.05 -22.46
CA LEU A 90 16.03 -1.07 -23.14
C LEU A 90 14.59 -1.58 -23.33
N SER A 91 14.42 -2.87 -23.64
CA SER A 91 13.08 -3.45 -23.82
C SER A 91 12.32 -3.52 -22.49
N THR A 92 12.99 -3.78 -21.35
CA THR A 92 12.37 -3.73 -20.03
C THR A 92 11.96 -2.30 -19.65
N ILE A 93 12.79 -1.28 -19.96
CA ILE A 93 12.44 0.13 -19.74
C ILE A 93 11.17 0.52 -20.50
N VAL A 94 11.07 0.16 -21.78
CA VAL A 94 9.88 0.49 -22.60
C VAL A 94 8.64 -0.25 -22.09
N THR A 95 8.78 -1.55 -21.79
CA THR A 95 7.65 -2.38 -21.34
C THR A 95 7.14 -1.94 -19.97
N LYS A 96 8.03 -1.75 -18.99
CA LYS A 96 7.66 -1.29 -17.64
C LYS A 96 7.25 0.18 -17.62
N GLY A 97 7.83 1.03 -18.46
CA GLY A 97 7.38 2.41 -18.65
C GLY A 97 5.95 2.48 -19.16
N GLY A 98 5.58 1.64 -20.13
CA GLY A 98 4.20 1.49 -20.59
C GLY A 98 3.27 0.98 -19.49
N CYS A 99 3.70 -0.02 -18.73
CA CYS A 99 2.96 -0.55 -17.58
C CYS A 99 2.72 0.51 -16.50
N TRP A 100 3.72 1.33 -16.19
CA TRP A 100 3.61 2.44 -15.24
C TRP A 100 2.57 3.48 -15.68
N VAL A 101 2.57 3.86 -16.97
CA VAL A 101 1.58 4.80 -17.53
C VAL A 101 0.16 4.23 -17.47
N TRP A 102 0.00 2.93 -17.66
CA TRP A 102 -1.30 2.27 -17.56
C TRP A 102 -1.77 2.15 -16.10
N CYS A 103 -0.88 1.72 -15.20
CA CYS A 103 -1.21 1.47 -13.80
C CYS A 103 -1.46 2.76 -13.00
N ARG A 104 -0.80 3.88 -13.34
CA ARG A 104 -1.08 5.19 -12.68
C ARG A 104 -2.51 5.69 -12.89
N MET A 105 -3.24 5.18 -13.88
CA MET A 105 -4.62 5.57 -14.14
C MET A 105 -5.61 4.84 -13.23
N VAL A 106 -5.20 3.76 -12.57
CA VAL A 106 -6.10 2.91 -11.76
C VAL A 106 -5.89 3.18 -10.28
N LYS A 107 -6.95 3.57 -9.58
CA LYS A 107 -6.94 3.90 -8.14
C LYS A 107 -7.14 2.66 -7.24
N ASN A 108 -6.28 1.65 -7.38
CA ASN A 108 -6.24 0.48 -6.49
C ASN A 108 -4.87 0.37 -5.82
N SER A 109 -4.84 -0.11 -4.58
CA SER A 109 -3.62 -0.21 -3.79
C SER A 109 -2.67 -1.26 -4.35
N SER A 110 -3.18 -2.43 -4.75
CA SER A 110 -2.36 -3.45 -5.44
C SER A 110 -1.81 -2.95 -6.78
N VAL A 111 -2.58 -2.15 -7.52
CA VAL A 111 -2.14 -1.60 -8.80
C VAL A 111 -1.13 -0.47 -8.61
N ARG A 112 -1.28 0.34 -7.55
CA ARG A 112 -0.28 1.34 -7.16
C ARG A 112 1.03 0.70 -6.72
N ALA A 113 0.99 -0.41 -6.00
CA ALA A 113 2.19 -1.17 -5.66
C ALA A 113 2.91 -1.66 -6.92
N LEU A 114 2.16 -2.19 -7.90
CA LEU A 114 2.70 -2.59 -9.20
C LEU A 114 3.25 -1.39 -10.01
N ALA A 115 2.63 -0.22 -9.90
CA ALA A 115 3.15 1.00 -10.54
C ALA A 115 4.46 1.48 -9.88
N GLU A 116 4.55 1.46 -8.54
CA GLU A 116 5.78 1.81 -7.82
C GLU A 116 6.91 0.81 -8.12
N ASP A 117 6.59 -0.47 -8.25
CA ASP A 117 7.49 -1.52 -8.73
C ASP A 117 8.06 -1.17 -10.11
N ALA A 118 7.17 -0.99 -11.10
CA ALA A 118 7.56 -0.63 -12.46
C ALA A 118 8.39 0.66 -12.53
N LYS A 119 8.09 1.66 -11.68
CA LYS A 119 8.90 2.89 -11.57
C LYS A 119 10.30 2.60 -11.05
N THR A 120 10.38 1.82 -9.98
CA THR A 120 11.64 1.48 -9.31
C THR A 120 12.53 0.64 -10.23
N ASP A 121 11.93 -0.26 -11.01
CA ASP A 121 12.64 -1.07 -12.00
C ASP A 121 13.13 -0.26 -13.20
N VAL A 122 12.37 0.73 -13.66
CA VAL A 122 12.86 1.65 -14.71
C VAL A 122 14.06 2.45 -14.19
N ILE A 123 13.99 2.98 -12.97
CA ILE A 123 15.10 3.70 -12.34
C ILE A 123 16.33 2.79 -12.19
N PHE A 124 16.12 1.56 -11.70
CA PHE A 124 17.18 0.57 -11.54
C PHE A 124 17.83 0.21 -12.88
N ASN A 125 17.04 -0.11 -13.90
CA ASN A 125 17.56 -0.45 -15.24
C ASN A 125 18.32 0.70 -15.88
N ILE A 126 17.81 1.94 -15.76
CA ILE A 126 18.53 3.13 -16.24
C ILE A 126 19.86 3.30 -15.52
N GLY A 127 19.86 3.18 -14.18
CA GLY A 127 21.07 3.28 -13.36
C GLY A 127 22.11 2.23 -13.74
N THR A 128 21.71 0.98 -13.88
CA THR A 128 22.58 -0.15 -14.26
C THR A 128 23.14 -0.02 -15.69
N ILE A 129 22.55 0.78 -16.58
CA ILE A 129 23.16 1.15 -17.86
C ILE A 129 24.13 2.33 -17.69
N LEU A 130 23.73 3.34 -16.91
CA LEU A 130 24.47 4.59 -16.78
C LEU A 130 25.79 4.42 -16.01
N PHE A 131 25.78 3.68 -14.89
CA PHE A 131 26.97 3.48 -14.06
C PHE A 131 28.13 2.79 -14.83
N PRO A 132 27.92 1.69 -15.58
CA PRO A 132 28.97 1.11 -16.41
C PRO A 132 29.49 2.01 -17.52
N ILE A 133 28.62 2.79 -18.20
CA ILE A 133 29.06 3.69 -19.29
C ILE A 133 29.96 4.80 -18.73
N VAL A 134 29.57 5.39 -17.60
CA VAL A 134 30.38 6.41 -16.91
C VAL A 134 31.67 5.79 -16.35
N GLY A 135 31.60 4.59 -15.79
CA GLY A 135 32.75 3.84 -15.29
C GLY A 135 33.76 3.50 -16.41
N PHE A 136 33.26 3.15 -17.59
CA PHE A 136 34.08 2.88 -18.78
C PHE A 136 34.80 4.15 -19.28
N TYR A 137 34.09 5.26 -19.44
CA TYR A 137 34.69 6.53 -19.86
C TYR A 137 35.66 7.10 -18.81
N GLY A 138 35.36 6.93 -17.52
CA GLY A 138 36.19 7.40 -16.41
C GLY A 138 37.31 6.44 -15.99
N ARG A 139 37.37 5.22 -16.55
CA ARG A 139 38.22 4.10 -16.09
C ARG A 139 38.11 3.80 -14.58
N ILE A 140 36.92 3.99 -14.01
CA ILE A 140 36.65 3.76 -12.58
C ILE A 140 35.96 2.39 -12.43
N TRP A 141 36.72 1.37 -12.01
CA TRP A 141 36.24 -0.01 -11.91
C TRP A 141 35.18 -0.21 -10.81
N TRP A 142 35.24 0.56 -9.72
CA TRP A 142 34.34 0.39 -8.57
C TRP A 142 32.97 1.06 -8.76
N LEU A 143 32.84 1.93 -9.75
CA LEU A 143 31.65 2.77 -9.93
C LEU A 143 30.39 1.95 -10.25
N ASP A 144 30.54 0.85 -10.99
CA ASP A 144 29.45 -0.06 -11.30
C ASP A 144 28.95 -0.81 -10.05
N ALA A 145 29.87 -1.42 -9.30
CA ALA A 145 29.54 -2.13 -8.07
C ALA A 145 28.95 -1.20 -6.99
N ALA A 146 29.48 0.01 -6.85
CA ALA A 146 28.92 1.02 -5.95
C ALA A 146 27.55 1.54 -6.42
N GLY A 147 27.36 1.72 -7.73
CA GLY A 147 26.08 2.09 -8.33
C GLY A 147 25.00 1.05 -8.04
N GLY A 148 25.30 -0.23 -8.27
CA GLY A 148 24.41 -1.35 -7.94
C GLY A 148 24.03 -1.40 -6.46
N LEU A 149 25.00 -1.20 -5.56
CA LEU A 149 24.78 -1.16 -4.11
C LEU A 149 23.90 0.02 -3.67
N VAL A 150 24.14 1.21 -4.21
CA VAL A 150 23.34 2.41 -3.90
C VAL A 150 21.91 2.22 -4.41
N LEU A 151 21.75 1.73 -5.63
CA LEU A 151 20.44 1.46 -6.21
C LEU A 151 19.68 0.42 -5.38
N SER A 152 20.30 -0.70 -5.02
CA SER A 152 19.64 -1.74 -4.20
C SER A 152 19.20 -1.21 -2.84
N LEU A 153 20.01 -0.36 -2.20
CA LEU A 153 19.65 0.28 -0.93
C LEU A 153 18.41 1.18 -1.07
N VAL A 154 18.33 1.98 -2.15
CA VAL A 154 17.17 2.84 -2.42
C VAL A 154 15.90 2.01 -2.59
N VAL A 155 15.98 0.89 -3.32
CA VAL A 155 14.84 -0.02 -3.51
C VAL A 155 14.39 -0.63 -2.18
N ILE A 156 15.33 -1.14 -1.37
CA ILE A 156 15.05 -1.71 -0.05
C ILE A 156 14.36 -0.69 0.87
N LEU A 157 14.87 0.53 0.93
CA LEU A 157 14.29 1.59 1.77
C LEU A 157 12.87 1.96 1.31
N THR A 158 12.65 2.03 0.00
CA THR A 158 11.35 2.35 -0.60
C THR A 158 10.32 1.27 -0.25
N TRP A 159 10.64 0.00 -0.48
CA TRP A 159 9.75 -1.11 -0.16
C TRP A 159 9.55 -1.32 1.34
N SER A 160 10.57 -1.06 2.17
CA SER A 160 10.46 -1.10 3.63
C SER A 160 9.47 -0.06 4.13
N LYS A 161 9.52 1.17 3.58
CA LYS A 161 8.56 2.23 3.91
C LYS A 161 7.14 1.88 3.47
N THR A 162 6.97 1.32 2.27
CA THR A 162 5.66 0.86 1.76
C THR A 162 5.09 -0.26 2.63
N SER A 163 5.90 -1.25 2.98
CA SER A 163 5.53 -2.34 3.88
C SER A 163 5.06 -1.81 5.25
N ALA A 164 5.86 -0.94 5.88
CA ALA A 164 5.50 -0.32 7.16
C ALA A 164 4.17 0.46 7.08
N HIS A 165 3.91 1.15 5.98
CA HIS A 165 2.65 1.87 5.76
C HIS A 165 1.45 0.91 5.69
N HIS A 166 1.54 -0.19 4.93
CA HIS A 166 0.45 -1.18 4.86
C HIS A 166 0.24 -1.92 6.18
N VAL A 167 1.31 -2.26 6.91
CA VAL A 167 1.21 -2.82 8.27
C VAL A 167 0.46 -1.86 9.18
N ARG A 168 0.87 -0.59 9.21
CA ARG A 168 0.23 0.45 10.03
C ARG A 168 -1.28 0.57 9.73
N ASN A 169 -1.64 0.54 8.46
CA ASN A 169 -3.04 0.62 8.02
C ASN A 169 -3.85 -0.65 8.33
N LEU A 170 -3.20 -1.82 8.36
CA LEU A 170 -3.83 -3.08 8.79
C LEU A 170 -4.07 -3.12 10.31
N THR A 171 -3.27 -2.39 11.11
CA THR A 171 -3.34 -2.40 12.58
C THR A 171 -4.34 -1.41 13.19
N GLY A 172 -5.17 -0.71 12.41
CA GLY A 172 -6.14 0.23 12.98
C GLY A 172 -5.60 1.64 13.21
N PHE A 173 -4.60 2.08 12.44
CA PHE A 173 -4.06 3.43 12.60
C PHE A 173 -5.12 4.51 12.33
N SER A 174 -5.07 5.60 13.09
CA SER A 174 -6.05 6.67 13.00
C SER A 174 -6.01 7.39 11.65
N ALA A 175 -7.19 7.79 11.17
CA ALA A 175 -7.34 8.62 9.97
C ALA A 175 -6.56 9.94 10.11
N GLN A 176 -6.17 10.51 8.98
CA GLN A 176 -5.47 11.79 8.96
C GLN A 176 -6.40 12.91 9.49
N PRO A 177 -5.87 13.98 10.13
CA PRO A 177 -6.71 15.05 10.67
C PRO A 177 -7.68 15.66 9.64
N ASP A 178 -7.26 15.78 8.38
CA ASP A 178 -8.09 16.32 7.30
C ASP A 178 -9.28 15.39 6.97
N GLU A 179 -9.05 14.08 6.93
CA GLU A 179 -10.10 13.07 6.72
C GLU A 179 -11.09 13.06 7.88
N ARG A 180 -10.57 13.14 9.11
CA ARG A 180 -11.41 13.22 10.31
C ARG A 180 -12.26 14.49 10.33
N ASN A 181 -11.70 15.63 9.93
CA ASN A 181 -12.41 16.90 9.85
C ASN A 181 -13.51 16.86 8.78
N LEU A 182 -13.24 16.22 7.63
CA LEU A 182 -14.25 15.99 6.59
C LEU A 182 -15.43 15.17 7.13
N LEU A 183 -15.15 14.06 7.82
CA LEU A 183 -16.19 13.21 8.40
C LEU A 183 -17.00 13.97 9.45
N LEU A 184 -16.33 14.72 10.33
CA LEU A 184 -16.99 15.55 11.34
C LEU A 184 -17.90 16.61 10.70
N TYR A 185 -17.43 17.28 9.64
CA TYR A 185 -18.22 18.25 8.90
C TYR A 185 -19.48 17.62 8.28
N LEU A 186 -19.36 16.43 7.70
CA LEU A 186 -20.50 15.69 7.16
C LEU A 186 -21.52 15.33 8.25
N THR A 187 -21.07 14.87 9.42
CA THR A 187 -21.96 14.59 10.55
C THR A 187 -22.65 15.85 11.07
N MET A 188 -21.93 16.96 11.17
CA MET A 188 -22.47 18.25 11.63
C MET A 188 -23.60 18.79 10.73
N ARG A 189 -23.70 18.35 9.48
CA ARG A 189 -24.79 18.74 8.59
C ARG A 189 -26.18 18.31 9.09
N PHE A 190 -26.23 17.31 9.99
CA PHE A 190 -27.44 16.82 10.63
C PHE A 190 -27.66 17.40 12.04
N ALA A 191 -26.94 18.48 12.40
CA ALA A 191 -26.97 19.10 13.73
C ALA A 191 -28.35 19.61 14.19
N THR A 192 -29.32 19.79 13.29
CA THR A 192 -30.70 20.17 13.69
C THR A 192 -31.43 19.04 14.40
N ALA A 193 -31.10 17.78 14.09
CA ALA A 193 -31.69 16.61 14.73
C ALA A 193 -30.78 16.02 15.82
N ILE A 194 -29.45 16.17 15.66
CA ILE A 194 -28.45 15.64 16.58
C ILE A 194 -28.20 16.65 17.71
N ARG A 195 -28.47 16.24 18.95
CA ARG A 195 -28.21 17.09 20.13
C ARG A 195 -26.72 17.29 20.39
N GLN A 196 -25.94 16.21 20.24
CA GLN A 196 -24.50 16.22 20.46
C GLN A 196 -23.82 15.08 19.71
N ILE A 197 -22.62 15.31 19.17
CA ILE A 197 -21.72 14.25 18.70
C ILE A 197 -20.80 13.93 19.87
N GLN A 198 -20.92 12.73 20.44
CA GLN A 198 -20.14 12.34 21.63
C GLN A 198 -18.71 11.96 21.24
N ASN A 199 -18.57 11.20 20.16
CA ASN A 199 -17.29 10.68 19.72
C ASN A 199 -17.33 10.36 18.22
N LEU A 200 -16.20 10.60 17.55
CA LEU A 200 -15.98 10.27 16.14
C LEU A 200 -14.59 9.68 16.02
N ARG A 201 -14.55 8.38 15.74
CA ARG A 201 -13.32 7.61 15.52
C ARG A 201 -13.29 7.15 14.07
N ALA A 202 -12.20 7.45 13.39
CA ALA A 202 -11.94 6.93 12.07
C ALA A 202 -10.56 6.27 12.09
N TYR A 203 -10.50 5.01 11.67
CA TYR A 203 -9.28 4.21 11.66
C TYR A 203 -9.21 3.33 10.43
N HIS A 204 -7.99 3.04 9.97
CA HIS A 204 -7.76 2.20 8.82
C HIS A 204 -8.02 0.73 9.14
N ALA A 205 -8.76 0.05 8.25
CA ALA A 205 -9.00 -1.38 8.32
C ALA A 205 -8.55 -2.03 7.00
N GLY A 206 -7.25 -1.90 6.71
CA GLY A 206 -6.69 -2.08 5.37
C GLY A 206 -6.52 -0.73 4.67
N ASP A 207 -6.76 -0.64 3.36
CA ASP A 207 -6.52 0.62 2.63
C ASP A 207 -7.62 1.67 2.81
N LYS A 208 -8.78 1.29 3.35
CA LYS A 208 -9.93 2.16 3.61
C LYS A 208 -10.18 2.36 5.10
N LEU A 209 -10.99 3.37 5.41
CA LEU A 209 -11.38 3.74 6.76
C LEU A 209 -12.65 3.04 7.22
N PHE A 210 -12.64 2.57 8.47
CA PHE A 210 -13.84 2.32 9.26
C PHE A 210 -14.12 3.57 10.10
N VAL A 211 -15.38 3.98 10.12
CA VAL A 211 -15.82 5.17 10.84
C VAL A 211 -16.84 4.75 11.90
N GLU A 212 -16.58 5.11 13.15
CA GLU A 212 -17.49 4.92 14.28
C GLU A 212 -17.89 6.32 14.76
N VAL A 213 -19.20 6.59 14.77
CA VAL A 213 -19.77 7.86 15.21
C VAL A 213 -20.82 7.59 16.27
N ASP A 214 -20.64 8.21 17.43
CA ASP A 214 -21.58 8.15 18.53
C ASP A 214 -22.34 9.48 18.58
N ILE A 215 -23.65 9.44 18.32
CA ILE A 215 -24.52 10.61 18.31
C ILE A 215 -25.57 10.53 19.42
N VAL A 216 -25.89 11.67 20.01
CA VAL A 216 -26.92 11.80 21.05
C VAL A 216 -28.16 12.45 20.47
N LEU A 217 -29.30 11.77 20.58
CA LEU A 217 -30.62 12.28 20.22
C LEU A 217 -31.46 12.58 21.47
N SER A 218 -32.61 13.22 21.26
CA SER A 218 -33.56 13.48 22.35
C SER A 218 -34.18 12.17 22.83
N ALA A 219 -34.34 11.98 24.14
CA ALA A 219 -34.92 10.77 24.74
C ALA A 219 -36.40 10.55 24.37
N VAL A 220 -37.09 11.58 23.88
CA VAL A 220 -38.47 11.48 23.39
C VAL A 220 -38.56 11.11 21.90
N THR A 221 -37.42 10.98 21.20
CA THR A 221 -37.40 10.63 19.78
C THR A 221 -37.86 9.18 19.62
N PRO A 222 -38.87 8.90 18.78
CA PRO A 222 -39.28 7.52 18.49
C PRO A 222 -38.11 6.70 17.92
N LEU A 223 -38.04 5.42 18.28
CA LEU A 223 -37.00 4.50 17.80
C LEU A 223 -36.92 4.45 16.26
N LYS A 224 -38.08 4.59 15.61
CA LYS A 224 -38.16 4.66 14.15
C LYS A 224 -37.38 5.85 13.59
N ASP A 225 -37.63 7.04 14.13
CA ASP A 225 -37.02 8.27 13.61
C ASP A 225 -35.52 8.33 13.94
N SER A 226 -35.12 7.79 15.10
CA SER A 226 -33.70 7.67 15.45
C SER A 226 -32.96 6.67 14.56
N HIS A 227 -33.59 5.53 14.24
CA HIS A 227 -33.06 4.56 13.29
C HIS A 227 -32.90 5.17 11.90
N ASP A 228 -33.97 5.78 11.35
CA ASP A 228 -33.96 6.36 10.02
C ASP A 228 -32.88 7.45 9.89
N LEU A 229 -32.70 8.29 10.92
CA LEU A 229 -31.61 9.27 10.96
C LEU A 229 -30.23 8.62 10.97
N SER A 230 -30.04 7.57 11.77
CA SER A 230 -28.76 6.84 11.86
C SER A 230 -28.39 6.14 10.56
N GLU A 231 -29.38 5.60 9.85
CA GLU A 231 -29.23 4.93 8.56
C GLU A 231 -28.86 5.95 7.48
N VAL A 232 -29.54 7.10 7.43
CA VAL A 232 -29.18 8.19 6.51
C VAL A 232 -27.76 8.69 6.79
N LEU A 233 -27.38 8.89 8.05
CA LEU A 233 -26.02 9.31 8.40
C LEU A 233 -24.98 8.26 7.98
N THR A 234 -25.29 6.98 8.16
CA THR A 234 -24.44 5.87 7.72
C THR A 234 -24.21 5.93 6.21
N TYR A 235 -25.28 6.05 5.41
CA TYR A 235 -25.14 6.18 3.95
C TYR A 235 -24.35 7.41 3.52
N PHE A 236 -24.53 8.54 4.21
CA PHE A 236 -23.76 9.75 3.92
C PHE A 236 -22.26 9.56 4.20
N LEU A 237 -21.90 8.91 5.30
CA LEU A 237 -20.49 8.64 5.62
C LEU A 237 -19.88 7.60 4.68
N GLU A 238 -20.62 6.55 4.32
CA GLU A 238 -20.17 5.52 3.37
C GLU A 238 -20.09 6.01 1.92
N SER A 239 -20.77 7.12 1.59
CA SER A 239 -20.65 7.76 0.28
C SER A 239 -19.26 8.37 0.05
N VAL A 240 -18.49 8.62 1.11
CA VAL A 240 -17.13 9.14 1.01
C VAL A 240 -16.21 8.02 0.49
N PRO A 241 -15.51 8.18 -0.65
CA PRO A 241 -14.78 7.09 -1.30
C PRO A 241 -13.73 6.37 -0.43
N ILE A 242 -13.15 7.08 0.56
CA ILE A 242 -12.15 6.55 1.50
C ILE A 242 -12.75 5.69 2.61
N VAL A 243 -14.06 5.78 2.84
CA VAL A 243 -14.78 5.01 3.86
C VAL A 243 -15.19 3.67 3.25
N ASP A 244 -14.93 2.58 3.96
CA ASP A 244 -15.43 1.24 3.60
C ASP A 244 -16.75 0.94 4.28
N ARG A 245 -16.85 1.33 5.56
CA ARG A 245 -18.01 1.08 6.40
C ARG A 245 -18.12 2.13 7.50
N ALA A 246 -19.35 2.55 7.79
CA ALA A 246 -19.65 3.41 8.91
C ALA A 246 -20.54 2.69 9.93
N PHE A 247 -20.29 2.94 11.21
CA PHE A 247 -21.10 2.49 12.33
C PHE A 247 -21.58 3.72 13.08
N VAL A 248 -22.88 3.97 13.02
CA VAL A 248 -23.51 5.06 13.76
C VAL A 248 -24.21 4.46 14.97
N HIS A 249 -23.68 4.79 16.16
CA HIS A 249 -24.34 4.47 17.41
C HIS A 249 -25.20 5.66 17.86
N VAL A 250 -26.40 5.37 18.33
CA VAL A 250 -27.36 6.38 18.76
C VAL A 250 -27.66 6.20 20.24
N ASP A 251 -27.35 7.24 21.01
CA ASP A 251 -27.63 7.33 22.42
C ASP A 251 -28.69 8.39 22.72
N TYR A 252 -29.38 8.25 23.84
CA TYR A 252 -30.30 9.27 24.36
C TYR A 252 -29.70 10.08 25.52
N SER A 253 -28.57 9.62 26.05
CA SER A 253 -27.86 10.23 27.19
C SER A 253 -26.46 10.67 26.75
N SER A 254 -26.00 11.82 27.24
CA SER A 254 -24.63 12.29 27.04
C SER A 254 -23.60 11.51 27.87
N TYR A 255 -24.07 10.74 28.86
CA TYR A 255 -23.26 9.88 29.71
C TYR A 255 -23.74 8.44 29.56
N ASN A 256 -22.90 7.61 28.96
CA ASN A 256 -23.02 6.17 29.05
C ASN A 256 -22.24 5.72 30.29
N ALA A 257 -22.82 4.82 31.10
CA ALA A 257 -21.99 4.00 31.99
C ALA A 257 -20.89 3.37 31.12
N PRO A 258 -19.67 3.09 31.62
CA PRO A 258 -18.61 2.47 30.82
C PRO A 258 -19.09 1.07 30.35
N THR A 259 -19.83 1.03 29.23
CA THR A 259 -20.75 -0.05 28.88
C THR A 259 -20.07 -1.20 28.15
N HIS A 260 -18.78 -1.08 27.90
CA HIS A 260 -17.95 -2.21 27.53
C HIS A 260 -16.70 -2.15 28.38
N MET A 261 -16.44 -3.22 29.13
CA MET A 261 -15.30 -3.37 30.04
C MET A 261 -14.08 -2.61 29.51
N LEU A 262 -13.59 -1.64 30.28
CA LEU A 262 -12.22 -1.15 30.18
C LEU A 262 -11.29 -2.35 30.37
N LYS A 263 -11.09 -3.17 29.33
CA LYS A 263 -9.98 -4.09 29.28
C LYS A 263 -8.76 -3.29 28.85
N GLN A 264 -8.11 -2.80 29.90
CA GLN A 264 -6.73 -2.36 29.98
C GLN A 264 -6.44 -0.98 29.41
N SER A 265 -6.60 0.01 30.29
CA SER A 265 -5.47 0.90 30.57
C SER A 265 -4.24 0.04 30.90
N SER A 266 -3.36 -0.18 29.92
CA SER A 266 -1.98 -0.59 30.19
C SER A 266 -1.09 0.61 29.95
N SER A 267 -0.68 1.22 31.07
CA SER A 267 0.62 1.86 31.34
C SER A 267 1.42 2.40 30.17
#